data_AF-A0A087R9Z0-F1
#
_entry.id   AF-A0A087R9Z0-F1
#
_cell.length_a   1.000
_cell.length_b   1.000
_cell.length_c   1.000
_cell.angle_alpha   90.00
_cell.angle_beta   90.00
_cell.angle_gamma   90.00
#
_symmetry.space_group_name_H-M   'P 1'
#
loop_
_entity.id
_entity.type
_entity.pdbx_description
1 polymer ?
#
loop_
_entity_poly.entity_id
_entity_poly.type
_entity_poly.pdbx_seq_one_letter_code
_entity_poly.pdbx_strand_id
1 'polypeptide(L)'
;QEPYHWPLLIYLLLVCLYPFASSCAHTFSSMSARARHICYFCDYGALSLYSLGCAFAYGAYAMPDHWVSGGLHHYFVPAAALNSFVCTGLSCYSRYVLGKSTSTAAGGPCVYPFLYDNIPLFYRLLFCFWSNCAWNEAVAGDCSHPLFALLTGFLFTSHLPERLAPGRFDYIGHSHQLFHICAVLGTHFQLEAILCDVCSRRAWLRGRLPAPGL
;
A
#
# COMPACT_ATOMS: atom_id res chain seq x y z
N GLN A 1 -12.76 15.24 19.95
CA GLN A 1 -12.08 14.07 19.35
C GLN A 1 -10.64 14.46 19.08
N GLU A 2 -9.68 13.73 19.63
CA GLU A 2 -8.26 14.06 19.58
C GLU A 2 -7.73 14.04 18.13
N PRO A 3 -7.16 15.13 17.60
CA PRO A 3 -6.67 15.21 16.23
C PRO A 3 -5.60 14.16 15.86
N TYR A 4 -5.01 13.53 16.87
CA TYR A 4 -3.94 12.54 16.72
C TYR A 4 -4.36 11.28 15.96
N HIS A 5 -5.62 10.84 16.03
CA HIS A 5 -6.05 9.57 15.42
C HIS A 5 -6.58 9.70 13.98
N TRP A 6 -6.73 10.92 13.44
CA TRP A 6 -7.24 11.14 12.08
C TRP A 6 -6.46 10.39 10.99
N PRO A 7 -5.11 10.42 10.96
CA PRO A 7 -4.37 9.69 9.94
C PRO A 7 -4.60 8.18 10.01
N LEU A 8 -4.82 7.64 11.22
CA LEU A 8 -5.11 6.22 11.41
C LEU A 8 -6.51 5.87 10.90
N LEU A 9 -7.51 6.71 11.18
CA LEU A 9 -8.88 6.50 10.69
C LEU A 9 -8.98 6.56 9.17
N ILE A 10 -8.27 7.52 8.54
CA ILE A 10 -8.18 7.63 7.08
C ILE A 10 -7.53 6.37 6.51
N TYR A 11 -6.40 5.94 7.07
CA TYR A 11 -5.73 4.70 6.66
C TYR A 11 -6.64 3.47 6.80
N LEU A 12 -7.33 3.29 7.93
CA LEU A 12 -8.25 2.17 8.15
C LEU A 12 -9.40 2.15 7.14
N LEU A 13 -9.99 3.31 6.84
CA LEU A 13 -11.04 3.41 5.84
C LEU A 13 -10.54 2.97 4.46
N LEU A 14 -9.33 3.38 4.10
CA LEU A 14 -8.71 3.07 2.80
C LEU A 14 -8.25 1.61 2.70
N VAL A 15 -7.76 1.03 3.79
CA VAL A 15 -7.46 -0.41 3.94
C VAL A 15 -8.71 -1.25 3.73
N CYS A 16 -9.89 -0.79 4.18
CA CYS A 16 -11.15 -1.49 3.94
C CYS A 16 -11.70 -1.23 2.53
N LEU A 17 -11.42 -0.06 1.94
CA LEU A 17 -11.96 0.34 0.65
C LEU A 17 -11.33 -0.45 -0.51
N TYR A 18 -10.01 -0.69 -0.50
CA TYR A 18 -9.34 -1.35 -1.63
C TYR A 18 -9.77 -2.82 -1.84
N PRO A 19 -9.89 -3.69 -0.81
CA PRO A 19 -10.35 -5.07 -1.00
C PRO A 19 -11.83 -5.10 -1.38
N PHE A 20 -12.63 -4.16 -0.87
CA PHE A 20 -14.02 -4.01 -1.25
C PHE A 20 -14.18 -3.66 -2.73
N ALA A 21 -13.47 -2.62 -3.20
CA ALA A 21 -13.48 -2.22 -4.60
C ALA A 21 -13.00 -3.35 -5.51
N SER A 22 -11.96 -4.08 -5.11
CA SER A 22 -11.45 -5.25 -5.84
C SER A 22 -12.47 -6.38 -5.92
N SER A 23 -13.15 -6.68 -4.80
CA SER A 23 -14.20 -7.70 -4.73
C SER A 23 -15.39 -7.35 -5.62
N CYS A 24 -15.84 -6.08 -5.59
CA CYS A 24 -16.86 -5.57 -6.51
C CYS A 24 -16.41 -5.72 -7.97
N ALA A 25 -15.15 -5.42 -8.25
CA ALA A 25 -14.65 -5.46 -9.61
C ALA A 25 -14.66 -6.87 -10.19
N HIS A 26 -14.21 -7.86 -9.42
CA HIS A 26 -14.28 -9.25 -9.81
C HIS A 26 -15.72 -9.75 -9.96
N THR A 27 -16.62 -9.40 -9.04
CA THR A 27 -18.03 -9.83 -9.03
C THR A 27 -18.80 -9.32 -10.24
N PHE A 28 -18.66 -8.02 -10.57
CA PHE A 28 -19.45 -7.38 -11.64
C PHE A 28 -18.77 -7.41 -13.01
N SER A 29 -17.53 -7.93 -13.10
CA SER A 29 -16.76 -7.99 -14.36
C SER A 29 -17.40 -8.84 -15.47
N SER A 30 -18.27 -9.77 -15.12
CA SER A 30 -18.98 -10.67 -16.04
C SER A 30 -20.27 -10.08 -16.60
N MET A 31 -20.84 -9.05 -15.96
CA MET A 31 -22.16 -8.52 -16.32
C MET A 31 -22.17 -7.80 -17.68
N SER A 32 -21.18 -6.96 -17.95
CA SER A 32 -21.04 -6.27 -19.23
C SER A 32 -19.63 -5.72 -19.45
N ALA A 33 -19.28 -5.40 -20.70
CA ALA A 33 -18.01 -4.76 -21.00
C ALA A 33 -17.85 -3.39 -20.34
N ARG A 34 -18.95 -2.62 -20.24
CA ARG A 34 -18.97 -1.31 -19.57
C ARG A 34 -18.81 -1.45 -18.06
N ALA A 35 -19.56 -2.35 -17.43
CA ALA A 35 -19.46 -2.62 -15.99
C ALA A 35 -18.03 -3.03 -15.62
N ARG A 36 -17.42 -3.94 -16.39
CA ARG A 36 -16.02 -4.35 -16.22
C ARG A 36 -15.05 -3.17 -16.23
N HIS A 37 -15.20 -2.24 -17.17
CA HIS A 37 -14.28 -1.10 -17.27
C HIS A 37 -14.41 -0.17 -16.06
N ILE A 38 -15.63 0.17 -15.65
CA ILE A 38 -15.90 1.03 -14.48
C ILE A 38 -15.40 0.36 -13.20
N CYS A 39 -15.69 -0.93 -13.04
CA CYS A 39 -15.29 -1.72 -11.89
C CYS A 39 -13.78 -1.78 -11.68
N TYR A 40 -13.03 -2.17 -12.72
CA TYR A 40 -11.57 -2.19 -12.62
C TYR A 40 -10.98 -0.77 -12.49
N PHE A 41 -11.62 0.24 -13.05
CA PHE A 41 -11.22 1.64 -12.84
C PHE A 41 -11.32 2.02 -11.36
N CYS A 42 -12.43 1.68 -10.70
CA CYS A 42 -12.61 1.90 -9.27
C CYS A 42 -11.59 1.11 -8.43
N ASP A 43 -11.25 -0.12 -8.83
CA ASP A 43 -10.26 -0.97 -8.15
C ASP A 43 -8.86 -0.31 -8.14
N TYR A 44 -8.35 0.12 -9.31
CA TYR A 44 -7.06 0.83 -9.35
C TYR A 44 -7.07 2.16 -8.60
N GLY A 45 -8.19 2.90 -8.67
CA GLY A 45 -8.35 4.13 -7.91
C GLY A 45 -8.29 3.88 -6.40
N ALA A 46 -8.95 2.82 -5.93
CA ALA A 46 -8.92 2.43 -4.53
C ALA A 46 -7.51 1.99 -4.08
N LEU A 47 -6.77 1.27 -4.93
CA LEU A 47 -5.37 0.90 -4.66
C LEU A 47 -4.46 2.13 -4.54
N SER A 48 -4.63 3.13 -5.42
CA SER A 48 -3.87 4.37 -5.34
C SER A 48 -4.22 5.20 -4.10
N LEU A 49 -5.51 5.23 -3.72
CA LEU A 49 -5.94 5.89 -2.49
C LEU A 49 -5.35 5.18 -1.26
N TYR A 50 -5.31 3.84 -1.27
CA TYR A 50 -4.65 3.07 -0.21
C TYR A 50 -3.16 3.43 -0.07
N SER A 51 -2.41 3.57 -1.18
CA SER A 51 -1.01 4.04 -1.15
C SER A 51 -0.90 5.40 -0.46
N LEU A 52 -1.75 6.36 -0.85
CA LEU A 52 -1.81 7.67 -0.22
C LEU A 52 -2.13 7.58 1.29
N GLY A 53 -3.07 6.71 1.67
CA GLY A 53 -3.39 6.43 3.07
C GLY A 53 -2.20 5.91 3.87
N CYS A 54 -1.37 5.04 3.26
CA CYS A 54 -0.13 4.56 3.86
C CYS A 54 0.84 5.72 4.08
N ALA A 55 1.03 6.61 3.10
CA ALA A 55 1.89 7.78 3.23
C ALA A 55 1.45 8.72 4.36
N PHE A 56 0.13 8.92 4.54
CA PHE A 56 -0.40 9.68 5.68
C PHE A 56 -0.09 9.02 7.02
N ALA A 57 -0.32 7.70 7.14
CA ALA A 57 -0.03 6.96 8.37
C ALA A 57 1.48 6.94 8.69
N TYR A 58 2.33 6.73 7.68
CA TYR A 58 3.77 6.70 7.85
C TYR A 58 4.36 8.07 8.17
N GLY A 59 3.89 9.13 7.50
CA GLY A 59 4.27 10.50 7.82
C GLY A 59 3.91 10.86 9.27
N ALA A 60 2.73 10.45 9.74
CA ALA A 60 2.25 10.78 11.08
C ALA A 60 2.90 9.95 12.20
N TYR A 61 3.13 8.65 11.98
CA TYR A 61 3.50 7.73 13.07
C TYR A 61 4.80 6.97 12.86
N ALA A 62 5.20 6.68 11.61
CA ALA A 62 6.34 5.80 11.34
C ALA A 62 7.62 6.56 10.94
N MET A 63 7.56 7.87 10.74
CA MET A 63 8.68 8.68 10.26
C MET A 63 9.88 8.66 11.24
N PRO A 64 11.14 8.49 10.75
CA PRO A 64 12.32 8.47 11.60
C PRO A 64 12.50 9.75 12.43
N ASP A 65 12.99 9.64 13.66
CA ASP A 65 13.03 10.74 14.63
C ASP A 65 13.75 12.01 14.15
N HIS A 66 14.77 11.86 13.31
CA HIS A 66 15.57 12.94 12.74
C HIS A 66 14.93 13.60 11.51
N TRP A 67 13.89 12.96 10.93
CA TRP A 67 13.12 13.51 9.81
C TRP A 67 11.85 14.22 10.28
N VAL A 68 11.31 13.83 11.44
CA VAL A 68 10.16 14.50 12.07
C VAL A 68 10.47 16.00 12.21
N SER A 69 9.57 16.86 11.75
CA SER A 69 9.70 18.33 11.66
C SER A 69 10.76 18.88 10.68
N GLY A 70 11.47 18.01 9.95
CA GLY A 70 12.37 18.41 8.86
C GLY A 70 11.66 18.60 7.52
N GLY A 71 12.38 19.13 6.53
CA GLY A 71 11.85 19.34 5.17
C GLY A 71 11.31 18.05 4.52
N LEU A 72 11.98 16.92 4.74
CA LEU A 72 11.52 15.62 4.23
C LEU A 72 10.14 15.24 4.77
N HIS A 73 9.86 15.50 6.04
CA HIS A 73 8.54 15.25 6.63
C HIS A 73 7.45 16.15 6.04
N HIS A 74 7.76 17.42 5.75
CA HIS A 74 6.80 18.34 5.12
C HIS A 74 6.51 18.00 3.65
N TYR A 75 7.51 17.56 2.87
CA TYR A 75 7.34 17.24 1.45
C TYR A 75 6.88 15.81 1.19
N PHE A 76 7.01 14.89 2.16
CA PHE A 76 6.68 13.48 1.98
C PHE A 76 5.24 13.26 1.54
N VAL A 77 4.27 13.79 2.29
CA VAL A 77 2.83 13.60 2.03
C VAL A 77 2.38 14.31 0.74
N PRO A 78 2.74 15.59 0.48
CA PRO A 78 2.40 16.23 -0.81
C PRO A 78 2.98 15.50 -2.03
N ALA A 79 4.21 14.99 -1.94
CA ALA A 79 4.82 14.23 -3.02
C ALA A 79 4.11 12.87 -3.22
N ALA A 80 3.73 12.17 -2.14
CA ALA A 80 2.93 10.94 -2.21
C ALA A 80 1.54 11.19 -2.84
N ALA A 81 0.92 12.33 -2.53
CA ALA A 81 -0.36 12.74 -3.12
C ALA A 81 -0.23 13.00 -4.63
N LEU A 82 0.81 13.74 -5.04
CA LEU A 82 1.10 13.96 -6.46
C LEU A 82 1.36 12.65 -7.19
N ASN A 83 2.15 11.77 -6.57
CA ASN A 83 2.48 10.47 -7.15
C ASN A 83 1.23 9.58 -7.31
N SER A 84 0.37 9.53 -6.29
CA SER A 84 -0.91 8.81 -6.34
C SER A 84 -1.82 9.37 -7.44
N PHE A 85 -1.90 10.70 -7.58
CA PHE A 85 -2.66 11.35 -8.65
C PHE A 85 -2.13 10.99 -10.04
N VAL A 86 -0.80 11.05 -10.24
CA VAL A 86 -0.14 10.70 -11.49
C VAL A 86 -0.35 9.22 -11.82
N CYS A 87 -0.15 8.32 -10.86
CA CYS A 87 -0.31 6.88 -11.07
C CYS A 87 -1.76 6.49 -11.36
N THR A 88 -2.74 7.11 -10.69
CA THR A 88 -4.15 6.96 -11.03
C THR A 88 -4.40 7.46 -12.44
N GLY A 89 -3.96 8.68 -12.79
CA GLY A 89 -4.13 9.27 -14.12
C GLY A 89 -3.52 8.39 -15.23
N LEU A 90 -2.31 7.89 -15.05
CA LEU A 90 -1.63 6.99 -15.99
C LEU A 90 -2.34 5.64 -16.14
N SER A 91 -2.81 5.06 -15.03
CA SER A 91 -3.57 3.79 -15.06
C SER A 91 -4.89 3.94 -15.82
N CYS A 92 -5.55 5.08 -15.64
CA CYS A 92 -6.77 5.44 -16.36
C CYS A 92 -6.51 5.70 -17.85
N TYR A 93 -5.47 6.45 -18.17
CA TYR A 93 -5.09 6.78 -19.55
C TYR A 93 -4.66 5.54 -20.33
N SER A 94 -3.85 4.67 -19.72
CA SER A 94 -3.39 3.41 -20.34
C SER A 94 -4.56 2.53 -20.77
N ARG A 95 -5.62 2.42 -19.95
CA ARG A 95 -6.80 1.62 -20.31
C ARG A 95 -7.69 2.28 -21.37
N TYR A 96 -7.78 3.61 -21.35
CA TYR A 96 -8.56 4.36 -22.33
C TYR A 96 -7.92 4.29 -23.73
N VAL A 97 -6.58 4.39 -23.82
CA VAL A 97 -5.87 4.49 -25.10
C VAL A 97 -5.40 3.15 -25.65
N LEU A 98 -4.89 2.23 -24.82
CA LEU A 98 -4.19 1.03 -25.31
C LEU A 98 -5.09 -0.22 -25.43
N GLY A 99 -6.35 -0.15 -24.99
CA GLY A 99 -7.24 -1.31 -24.99
C GLY A 99 -6.69 -2.50 -24.19
N LYS A 100 -7.36 -3.65 -24.24
CA LYS A 100 -7.16 -4.84 -23.38
C LYS A 100 -5.75 -5.47 -23.35
N SER A 101 -4.77 -5.01 -24.12
CA SER A 101 -3.59 -5.80 -24.52
C SER A 101 -2.24 -5.38 -23.91
N THR A 102 -2.21 -4.78 -22.72
CA THR A 102 -0.94 -4.54 -21.99
C THR A 102 -1.08 -4.85 -20.50
N SER A 103 -1.55 -6.07 -20.18
CA SER A 103 -1.67 -6.57 -18.80
C SER A 103 -0.33 -6.56 -18.03
N THR A 104 0.81 -6.52 -18.73
CA THR A 104 2.15 -6.56 -18.15
C THR A 104 2.80 -5.17 -17.96
N ALA A 105 2.34 -4.13 -18.67
CA ALA A 105 2.88 -2.77 -18.53
C ALA A 105 2.18 -1.95 -17.43
N ALA A 106 1.02 -2.41 -16.94
CA ALA A 106 0.24 -1.73 -15.90
C ALA A 106 0.82 -1.87 -14.47
N GLY A 107 1.73 -2.81 -14.24
CA GLY A 107 2.37 -3.00 -12.93
C GLY A 107 3.46 -1.97 -12.62
N GLY A 108 4.17 -1.48 -13.65
CA GLY A 108 5.30 -0.54 -13.52
C GLY A 108 4.96 0.77 -12.80
N PRO A 109 3.82 1.43 -13.11
CA PRO A 109 3.39 2.63 -12.42
C PRO A 109 2.97 2.41 -10.96
N CYS A 110 2.70 1.18 -10.52
CA CYS A 110 2.29 0.90 -9.13
C CYS A 110 3.48 0.61 -8.20
N VAL A 111 4.61 0.18 -8.75
CA VAL A 111 5.82 -0.15 -7.96
C VAL A 111 6.50 1.12 -7.43
N TYR A 112 6.53 2.20 -8.22
CA TYR A 112 7.17 3.45 -7.82
C TYR A 112 6.51 4.10 -6.57
N PRO A 113 5.17 4.27 -6.50
CA PRO A 113 4.49 4.68 -5.28
C PRO A 113 4.75 3.79 -4.09
N PHE A 114 4.71 2.48 -4.29
CA PHE A 114 5.01 1.54 -3.22
C PHE A 114 6.43 1.74 -2.66
N LEU A 115 7.44 1.86 -3.51
CA LEU A 115 8.82 2.07 -3.07
C LEU A 115 8.99 3.42 -2.36
N TYR A 116 8.35 4.48 -2.88
CA TYR A 116 8.41 5.82 -2.29
C TYR A 116 7.78 5.86 -0.89
N ASP A 117 6.57 5.31 -0.75
CA ASP A 117 5.84 5.32 0.51
C ASP A 117 6.56 4.50 1.59
N ASN A 118 7.32 3.47 1.20
CA ASN A 118 8.09 2.62 2.12
C ASN A 118 9.50 3.14 2.47
N ILE A 119 9.95 4.28 1.91
CA ILE A 119 11.27 4.88 2.25
C ILE A 119 11.49 5.01 3.77
N PRO A 120 10.54 5.53 4.58
CA PRO A 120 10.72 5.66 6.02
C PRO A 120 10.93 4.32 6.74
N LEU A 121 10.25 3.28 6.28
CA LEU A 121 10.36 1.93 6.85
C LEU A 121 11.69 1.27 6.48
N PHE A 122 12.11 1.37 5.21
CA PHE A 122 13.42 0.88 4.79
C PHE A 122 14.54 1.57 5.56
N TYR A 123 14.43 2.89 5.79
CA TYR A 123 15.39 3.61 6.62
C TYR A 123 15.45 3.04 8.05
N ARG A 124 14.30 2.81 8.69
CA ARG A 124 14.24 2.25 10.06
C ARG A 124 14.84 0.85 10.13
N LEU A 125 14.54 -0.01 9.16
CA LEU A 125 15.10 -1.35 9.07
C LEU A 125 16.61 -1.33 8.89
N LEU A 126 17.12 -0.52 7.97
CA LEU A 126 18.55 -0.38 7.71
C LEU A 126 19.28 0.19 8.93
N PHE A 127 18.71 1.21 9.57
CA PHE A 127 19.28 1.79 10.78
C PHE A 127 19.30 0.77 11.91
N CYS A 128 18.20 0.04 12.14
CA CYS A 128 18.08 -1.02 13.15
C CYS A 128 19.11 -2.13 12.93
N PHE A 129 19.28 -2.58 11.67
CA PHE A 129 20.27 -3.58 11.27
C PHE A 129 21.71 -3.13 11.54
N TRP A 130 22.02 -1.86 11.26
CA TRP A 130 23.35 -1.29 11.49
C TRP A 130 23.66 -0.97 12.97
N SER A 131 22.64 -0.66 13.77
CA SER A 131 22.80 -0.20 15.15
C SER A 131 22.59 -1.29 16.21
N ASN A 132 22.35 -2.55 15.81
CA ASN A 132 22.07 -3.67 16.73
C ASN A 132 20.96 -3.34 17.74
N CYS A 133 19.89 -2.70 17.28
CA CYS A 133 18.73 -2.40 18.12
C CYS A 133 18.03 -3.68 18.61
N ALA A 134 17.39 -3.60 19.77
CA ALA A 134 16.53 -4.67 20.26
C ALA A 134 15.37 -4.89 19.27
N TRP A 135 15.18 -6.14 18.84
CA TRP A 135 14.08 -6.54 17.96
C TRP A 135 12.76 -6.35 18.69
N ASN A 136 12.02 -5.30 18.31
CA ASN A 136 10.66 -5.06 18.80
C ASN A 136 9.64 -5.63 17.80
N GLU A 137 8.43 -5.92 18.26
CA GLU A 137 7.32 -6.43 17.42
C GLU A 137 7.04 -5.54 16.19
N ALA A 138 7.22 -4.22 16.33
CA ALA A 138 7.13 -3.27 15.21
C ALA A 138 8.17 -3.55 14.10
N VAL A 139 9.41 -3.93 14.46
CA VAL A 139 10.48 -4.25 13.51
C VAL A 139 10.21 -5.58 12.80
N ALA A 140 9.57 -6.54 13.49
CA ALA A 140 9.14 -7.79 12.87
C ALA A 140 8.02 -7.57 11.84
N GLY A 141 7.07 -6.68 12.14
CA GLY A 141 6.04 -6.22 11.20
C GLY A 141 6.65 -5.49 9.99
N ASP A 142 7.61 -4.59 10.25
CA ASP A 142 8.34 -3.83 9.23
C ASP A 142 9.14 -4.74 8.28
N CYS A 143 9.64 -5.90 8.73
CA CYS A 143 10.29 -6.90 7.88
C CYS A 143 9.30 -7.76 7.10
N SER A 144 8.16 -8.10 7.71
CA SER A 144 7.18 -9.01 7.12
C SER A 144 6.41 -8.33 5.98
N HIS A 145 6.02 -7.07 6.14
CA HIS A 145 5.31 -6.29 5.12
C HIS A 145 6.03 -6.25 3.73
N PRO A 146 7.31 -5.85 3.63
CA PRO A 146 8.02 -5.81 2.35
C PRO A 146 8.27 -7.21 1.77
N LEU A 147 8.44 -8.24 2.60
CA LEU A 147 8.52 -9.63 2.11
C LEU A 147 7.22 -10.04 1.40
N PHE A 148 6.07 -9.80 2.03
CA PHE A 148 4.77 -10.09 1.42
C PHE A 148 4.50 -9.22 0.20
N ALA A 149 4.95 -7.97 0.17
CA ALA A 149 4.85 -7.12 -1.01
C ALA A 149 5.69 -7.62 -2.18
N LEU A 150 6.93 -8.07 -1.93
CA LEU A 150 7.78 -8.71 -2.94
C LEU A 150 7.15 -10.00 -3.47
N LEU A 151 6.62 -10.85 -2.58
CA LEU A 151 5.91 -12.07 -2.96
C LEU A 151 4.67 -11.76 -3.82
N THR A 152 3.91 -10.73 -3.44
CA THR A 152 2.74 -10.24 -4.17
C THR A 152 3.12 -9.81 -5.60
N GLY A 153 4.18 -9.00 -5.74
CA GLY A 153 4.69 -8.59 -7.05
C GLY A 153 5.24 -9.75 -7.88
N PHE A 154 5.91 -10.71 -7.25
CA PHE A 154 6.40 -11.92 -7.90
C PHE A 154 5.27 -12.78 -8.44
N LEU A 155 4.23 -13.05 -7.65
CA LEU A 155 3.08 -13.86 -8.07
C LEU A 155 2.35 -13.19 -9.24
N PHE A 156 2.11 -11.87 -9.16
CA PHE A 156 1.43 -11.11 -10.20
C PHE A 156 2.16 -11.14 -11.55
N THR A 157 3.50 -11.02 -11.54
CA THR A 157 4.31 -10.93 -12.76
C THR A 157 4.68 -12.29 -13.35
N SER A 158 4.90 -13.29 -12.50
CA SER A 158 5.35 -14.62 -12.95
C SER A 158 4.22 -15.51 -13.45
N HIS A 159 2.98 -15.24 -13.02
CA HIS A 159 1.80 -16.09 -13.26
C HIS A 159 2.01 -17.54 -12.78
N LEU A 160 2.71 -17.69 -11.65
CA LEU A 160 2.94 -18.98 -11.00
C LEU A 160 1.89 -19.21 -9.90
N PRO A 161 1.38 -20.45 -9.73
CA PRO A 161 1.86 -21.71 -10.33
C PRO A 161 1.17 -22.13 -11.64
N GLU A 162 0.14 -21.43 -12.12
CA GLU A 162 -0.67 -21.84 -13.28
C GLU A 162 0.15 -21.94 -14.58
N ARG A 163 1.23 -21.18 -14.70
CA ARG A 163 2.17 -21.29 -15.83
C ARG A 163 2.96 -22.60 -15.82
N LEU A 164 3.17 -23.24 -14.67
CA LEU A 164 3.89 -24.52 -14.55
C LEU A 164 2.96 -25.73 -14.74
N ALA A 165 1.68 -25.61 -14.39
CA ALA A 165 0.70 -26.65 -14.62
C ALA A 165 -0.63 -26.08 -15.13
N PRO A 166 -0.72 -25.78 -16.44
CA PRO A 166 -1.95 -25.30 -17.06
C PRO A 166 -3.11 -26.29 -16.83
N GLY A 167 -4.30 -25.79 -16.50
CA GLY A 167 -5.49 -26.62 -16.23
C GLY A 167 -5.58 -27.21 -14.82
N ARG A 168 -4.54 -27.07 -13.98
CA ARG A 168 -4.56 -27.57 -12.58
C ARG A 168 -5.02 -26.52 -11.57
N PHE A 169 -4.87 -25.24 -11.90
CA PHE A 169 -5.13 -24.12 -10.99
C PHE A 169 -6.30 -23.25 -11.44
N ASP A 170 -7.18 -23.77 -12.30
CA ASP A 170 -8.26 -22.98 -12.93
C ASP A 170 -9.28 -22.42 -11.92
N TYR A 171 -9.51 -23.12 -10.81
CA TYR A 171 -10.47 -22.72 -9.78
C TYR A 171 -9.82 -22.30 -8.45
N ILE A 172 -8.75 -22.97 -8.03
CA ILE A 172 -8.10 -22.76 -6.73
C ILE A 172 -6.59 -22.63 -6.93
N GLY A 173 -5.99 -21.64 -6.29
CA GLY A 173 -4.54 -21.51 -6.16
C GLY A 173 -3.82 -20.93 -7.38
N HIS A 174 -4.54 -20.29 -8.30
CA HIS A 174 -3.89 -19.50 -9.35
C HIS A 174 -3.23 -18.24 -8.76
N SER A 175 -2.22 -17.72 -9.45
CA SER A 175 -1.38 -16.59 -9.01
C SER A 175 -2.19 -15.39 -8.52
N HIS A 176 -3.27 -15.03 -9.24
CA HIS A 176 -4.10 -13.87 -8.89
C HIS A 176 -4.90 -14.07 -7.58
N GLN A 177 -5.26 -15.30 -7.20
CA GLN A 177 -5.82 -15.59 -5.87
C GLN A 177 -4.75 -15.47 -4.79
N LEU A 178 -3.57 -16.04 -5.05
CA LEU A 178 -2.44 -15.97 -4.12
C LEU A 178 -1.94 -14.52 -3.92
N PHE A 179 -2.00 -13.72 -4.99
CA PHE A 179 -1.74 -12.28 -4.98
C PHE A 179 -2.65 -11.56 -3.97
N HIS A 180 -3.97 -11.80 -4.03
CA HIS A 180 -4.91 -11.19 -3.10
C HIS A 180 -4.67 -11.62 -1.65
N ILE A 181 -4.37 -12.90 -1.43
CA ILE A 181 -4.04 -13.43 -0.09
C ILE A 181 -2.77 -12.75 0.45
N CYS A 182 -1.70 -12.71 -0.34
CA CYS A 182 -0.43 -12.08 0.07
C CYS A 182 -0.57 -10.58 0.30
N ALA A 183 -1.38 -9.89 -0.51
CA ALA A 183 -1.66 -8.48 -0.35
C ALA A 183 -2.38 -8.20 0.98
N VAL A 184 -3.43 -8.96 1.31
CA VAL A 184 -4.17 -8.81 2.59
C VAL A 184 -3.29 -9.14 3.79
N LEU A 185 -2.50 -10.22 3.73
CA LEU A 185 -1.54 -10.57 4.79
C LEU A 185 -0.48 -9.47 4.96
N GLY A 186 0.06 -8.94 3.87
CA GLY A 186 1.00 -7.83 3.88
C GLY A 186 0.42 -6.59 4.54
N THR A 187 -0.83 -6.23 4.22
CA THR A 187 -1.54 -5.11 4.85
C THR A 187 -1.84 -5.36 6.33
N HIS A 188 -2.10 -6.61 6.73
CA HIS A 188 -2.29 -6.95 8.14
C HIS A 188 -1.03 -6.68 8.96
N PHE A 189 0.14 -7.17 8.52
CA PHE A 189 1.41 -6.87 9.20
C PHE A 189 1.75 -5.38 9.18
N GLN A 190 1.39 -4.67 8.11
CA GLN A 190 1.51 -3.22 8.02
C GLN A 190 0.69 -2.50 9.11
N LEU A 191 -0.57 -2.91 9.27
CA LEU A 191 -1.49 -2.34 10.25
C LEU A 191 -0.98 -2.59 11.67
N GLU A 192 -0.56 -3.81 11.99
CA GLU A 192 0.02 -4.14 13.31
C GLU A 192 1.24 -3.26 13.62
N ALA A 193 2.15 -3.10 12.66
CA ALA A 193 3.32 -2.21 12.82
C ALA A 193 2.91 -0.74 13.08
N ILE A 194 1.94 -0.22 12.33
CA ILE A 194 1.41 1.13 12.51
C ILE A 194 0.75 1.28 13.90
N LEU A 195 -0.04 0.29 14.34
CA LEU A 195 -0.68 0.32 15.66
C LEU A 195 0.36 0.31 16.79
N CYS A 196 1.41 -0.50 16.67
CA CYS A 196 2.54 -0.48 17.60
C CYS A 196 3.21 0.91 17.65
N ASP A 197 3.43 1.56 16.51
CA ASP A 197 4.01 2.91 16.43
C ASP A 197 3.10 3.98 17.04
N VAL A 198 1.79 3.91 16.76
CA VAL A 198 0.77 4.80 17.33
C VAL A 198 0.76 4.70 18.86
N CYS A 199 0.86 3.49 19.41
CA CYS A 199 0.86 3.29 20.86
C CYS A 199 2.19 3.71 21.50
N SER A 200 3.32 3.27 20.95
CA SER A 200 4.64 3.49 21.55
C SER A 200 5.14 4.93 21.44
N ARG A 201 4.86 5.61 20.32
CA ARG A 201 5.37 6.97 20.04
C ARG A 201 4.42 8.09 20.45
N ARG A 202 3.24 7.75 21.01
CA ARG A 202 2.18 8.71 21.34
C ARG A 202 2.65 9.90 22.18
N ALA A 203 3.35 9.62 23.28
CA ALA A 203 3.81 10.66 24.20
C ALA A 203 4.88 11.56 23.56
N TRP A 204 5.78 10.97 22.78
CA TRP A 204 6.87 11.68 22.11
C TRP A 204 6.36 12.57 20.96
N LEU A 205 5.46 12.05 20.12
CA LEU A 205 4.89 12.78 18.98
C LEU A 205 4.04 13.98 19.44
N ARG A 206 3.23 13.82 20.49
CA ARG A 206 2.44 14.90 21.09
C ARG A 206 3.29 16.06 21.62
N GLY A 207 4.53 15.81 22.02
CA GLY A 207 5.44 16.83 22.51
C GLY A 207 6.20 17.60 21.42
N ARG A 208 6.20 17.12 20.16
CA ARG A 208 7.03 17.66 19.07
C ARG A 208 6.26 18.11 17.83
N LEU A 209 5.08 17.55 17.57
CA LEU A 209 4.21 18.00 16.49
C LEU A 209 3.29 19.11 17.01
N PRO A 210 3.19 20.26 16.32
CA PRO A 210 2.12 21.20 16.63
C PRO A 210 0.79 20.46 16.48
N ALA A 211 -0.16 20.70 17.40
CA ALA A 211 -1.52 20.18 17.26
C ALA A 211 -1.99 20.50 15.82
N PRO A 212 -2.58 19.54 15.09
CA PRO A 212 -3.08 19.79 13.74
C PRO A 212 -3.97 21.02 13.79
N GLY A 213 -3.48 22.12 13.23
CA GLY A 213 -4.25 23.35 13.11
C GLY A 213 -5.43 23.06 12.20
N LEU A 214 -6.63 23.35 12.71
CA LEU A 214 -7.81 23.57 11.89
C LEU A 214 -7.53 24.67 10.85
#